data_AF-A0A8S2WPY9-F1
#
_entry.id   AF-A0A8S2WPY9-F1
#
_cell.length_a   1.000
_cell.length_b   1.000
_cell.length_c   1.000
_cell.angle_alpha   90.00
_cell.angle_beta   90.00
_cell.angle_gamma   90.00
#
_symmetry.space_group_name_H-M   'P 1'
#
loop_
_entity.id
_entity.type
_entity.pdbx_description
1 polymer ?
#
loop_
_entity_poly.entity_id
_entity_poly.type
_entity_poly.pdbx_seq_one_letter_code
_entity_poly.pdbx_strand_id
1 'polypeptide(L)'
;YFLSVYLGKKLHDVDPILYYRNNSRVYPFNDLEPDGPVRTRDSILECTLEAVRTNKRIKGVFGPRAFFRFKHFNIVHGCVIESMHGVYLGVLRRMYKLWFNGSTNNNWYTGAYINDISSLCRKNVFCPSGIGRTVPYFPILKCYLPPKCYRHYLLFVHAIYLLCKHKITDNDKDEVQTLLILFVKKYEKLYSVKEMVSVVHDMLHLAMHVKMYNALHGWSGFGFESLNGLLVDSVHGMKLPSNQIINAFINYLKCMWLYIEEKDESSIF
;
A
#
# COMPACT_ATOMS: atom_id res chain seq x y z
N TYR A 1 -5.48 3.50 -9.26
CA TYR A 1 -4.36 4.45 -9.04
C TYR A 1 -4.67 5.72 -8.24
N PHE A 2 -5.89 6.28 -8.27
CA PHE A 2 -6.16 7.64 -7.73
C PHE A 2 -6.23 7.77 -6.20
N LEU A 3 -6.57 6.71 -5.45
CA LEU A 3 -6.72 6.80 -3.99
C LEU A 3 -5.44 6.41 -3.23
N SER A 4 -4.84 5.26 -3.49
CA SER A 4 -3.78 4.68 -2.64
C SER A 4 -2.46 5.44 -2.57
N VAL A 5 -1.99 6.00 -3.69
CA VAL A 5 -0.68 6.68 -3.80
C VAL A 5 -0.63 8.01 -3.01
N TYR A 6 -1.78 8.48 -2.52
CA TYR A 6 -1.94 9.81 -1.92
C TYR A 6 -2.12 9.84 -0.39
N LEU A 7 -2.28 8.69 0.28
CA LEU A 7 -2.89 8.64 1.62
C LEU A 7 -1.88 8.73 2.76
N GLY A 8 -0.69 8.18 2.55
CA GLY A 8 0.38 8.28 3.54
C GLY A 8 0.83 9.66 3.95
N LYS A 9 0.65 10.60 3.02
CA LYS A 9 1.06 12.00 3.21
C LYS A 9 0.14 12.77 4.15
N LYS A 10 -0.95 12.17 4.64
CA LYS A 10 -2.07 12.89 5.26
C LYS A 10 -2.36 12.51 6.71
N LEU A 11 -1.80 11.42 7.23
CA LEU A 11 -2.22 10.91 8.54
C LEU A 11 -1.59 11.66 9.73
N HIS A 12 -0.43 12.28 9.54
CA HIS A 12 0.15 13.17 10.57
C HIS A 12 0.09 14.63 10.19
N ASP A 13 -0.08 15.48 11.19
CA ASP A 13 -0.07 16.93 11.01
C ASP A 13 1.34 17.57 11.07
N VAL A 14 2.31 16.93 10.40
CA VAL A 14 3.69 17.41 10.29
C VAL A 14 4.13 17.55 8.84
N ASP A 15 5.06 18.48 8.60
CA ASP A 15 5.67 18.63 7.28
C ASP A 15 6.69 17.52 7.00
N PRO A 16 6.68 16.94 5.79
CA PRO A 16 7.73 16.03 5.38
C PRO A 16 9.07 16.76 5.26
N ILE A 17 10.15 16.08 5.63
CA ILE A 17 11.49 16.63 5.46
C ILE A 17 11.87 16.56 3.98
N LEU A 18 12.26 17.71 3.41
CA LEU A 18 12.73 17.81 2.03
C LEU A 18 14.18 17.30 1.95
N TYR A 19 14.41 16.25 1.17
CA TYR A 19 15.74 15.79 0.85
C TYR A 19 16.24 16.47 -0.43
N TYR A 20 17.07 17.50 -0.25
CA TYR A 20 17.50 18.45 -1.28
C TYR A 20 18.09 17.83 -2.55
N ARG A 21 18.72 16.65 -2.46
CA ARG A 21 19.50 16.10 -3.58
C ARG A 21 18.64 15.70 -4.79
N ASN A 22 17.39 15.28 -4.59
CA ASN A 22 16.48 14.83 -5.67
C ASN A 22 15.07 15.48 -5.61
N ASN A 23 14.88 16.51 -4.78
CA ASN A 23 13.54 17.06 -4.46
C ASN A 23 12.55 15.98 -3.93
N SER A 24 13.09 14.91 -3.36
CA SER A 24 12.34 13.80 -2.79
C SER A 24 11.98 14.10 -1.35
N ARG A 25 10.81 13.65 -0.92
CA ARG A 25 10.36 13.80 0.47
C ARG A 25 10.62 12.54 1.25
N VAL A 26 11.18 12.73 2.43
CA VAL A 26 11.46 11.67 3.37
C VAL A 26 10.71 11.93 4.68
N TYR A 27 10.44 10.83 5.38
CA TYR A 27 9.66 10.75 6.61
C TYR A 27 10.50 9.94 7.61
N PRO A 28 11.54 10.56 8.20
CA PRO A 28 12.40 9.87 9.15
C PRO A 28 11.61 9.36 10.34
N PHE A 29 12.06 8.25 10.91
CA PHE A 29 11.42 7.67 12.07
C PHE A 29 11.59 8.58 13.30
N ASN A 30 10.49 8.87 14.00
CA ASN A 30 10.50 9.65 15.23
C ASN A 30 10.42 8.70 16.44
N ASP A 31 11.49 8.63 17.25
CA ASP A 31 11.54 7.77 18.44
C ASP A 31 10.59 8.22 19.57
N LEU A 32 10.27 9.51 19.66
CA LEU A 32 9.39 10.06 20.70
C LEU A 32 7.91 9.92 20.34
N GLU A 33 7.59 10.15 19.07
CA GLU A 33 6.22 10.14 18.56
C GLU A 33 6.18 9.45 17.19
N PRO A 34 6.27 8.10 17.15
CA PRO A 34 6.28 7.35 15.89
C PRO A 34 5.04 7.61 15.04
N ASP A 35 3.88 7.67 15.70
CA ASP A 35 2.57 7.87 15.09
C ASP A 35 2.16 9.35 15.01
N GLY A 36 3.09 10.28 15.23
CA GLY A 36 2.93 11.72 15.09
C GLY A 36 1.64 12.32 15.69
N PRO A 37 1.39 13.62 15.48
CA PRO A 37 0.11 14.21 15.82
C PRO A 37 -0.95 13.75 14.80
N VAL A 38 -2.06 13.18 15.29
CA VAL A 38 -3.16 12.70 14.45
C VAL A 38 -3.78 13.86 13.66
N ARG A 39 -3.96 13.67 12.36
CA ARG A 39 -4.63 14.65 11.51
C ARG A 39 -6.13 14.69 11.78
N THR A 40 -6.70 15.89 11.88
CA THR A 40 -8.15 16.11 11.98
C THR A 40 -8.75 16.68 10.70
N ARG A 41 -10.08 16.64 10.57
CA ARG A 41 -10.80 17.27 9.45
C ARG A 41 -10.52 18.77 9.38
N ASP A 42 -10.50 19.44 10.53
CA ASP A 42 -10.31 20.89 10.61
C ASP A 42 -8.88 21.27 10.22
N SER A 43 -7.88 20.53 10.74
CA SER A 43 -6.47 20.70 10.33
C SER A 43 -6.28 20.52 8.81
N ILE A 44 -6.94 19.53 8.19
CA ILE A 44 -6.90 19.36 6.73
C ILE A 44 -7.54 20.55 6.00
N LEU A 45 -8.64 21.08 6.52
CA LEU A 45 -9.32 22.23 5.93
C LEU A 45 -8.45 23.49 6.01
N GLU A 46 -7.84 23.75 7.17
CA GLU A 46 -6.88 24.83 7.37
C GLU A 46 -5.70 24.72 6.41
N CYS A 47 -5.05 23.55 6.34
CA CYS A 47 -3.97 23.29 5.38
C CYS A 47 -4.42 23.48 3.93
N THR A 48 -5.68 23.15 3.62
CA THR A 48 -6.25 23.32 2.27
C THR A 48 -6.43 24.79 1.93
N LEU A 49 -6.97 25.59 2.86
CA LEU A 49 -7.15 27.03 2.69
C LEU A 49 -5.80 27.73 2.55
N GLU A 50 -4.81 27.37 3.37
CA GLU A 50 -3.47 27.92 3.29
C GLU A 50 -2.76 27.52 1.99
N ALA A 51 -2.90 26.26 1.54
CA ALA A 51 -2.33 25.81 0.27
C ALA A 51 -2.88 26.60 -0.92
N VAL A 52 -4.17 26.94 -0.91
CA VAL A 52 -4.79 27.79 -1.94
C VAL A 52 -4.26 29.24 -1.87
N ARG A 53 -4.20 29.83 -0.67
CA ARG A 53 -3.71 31.20 -0.47
C ARG A 53 -2.25 31.38 -0.90
N THR A 54 -1.41 30.41 -0.58
CA THR A 54 0.04 30.48 -0.81
C THR A 54 0.48 29.88 -2.14
N ASN A 55 -0.41 29.17 -2.84
CA ASN A 55 -0.11 28.33 -4.00
C ASN A 55 1.05 27.34 -3.72
N LYS A 56 1.17 26.90 -2.46
CA LYS A 56 2.20 25.97 -1.99
C LYS A 56 1.53 24.79 -1.32
N ARG A 57 2.29 23.70 -1.18
CA ARG A 57 1.80 22.53 -0.47
C ARG A 57 2.08 22.69 1.03
N ILE A 58 1.04 22.54 1.85
CA ILE A 58 1.11 22.64 3.31
C ILE A 58 0.92 21.26 3.92
N LYS A 59 1.89 20.74 4.67
CA LYS A 59 1.81 19.44 5.37
C LYS A 59 1.28 18.30 4.49
N GLY A 60 1.76 18.23 3.24
CA GLY A 60 1.32 17.22 2.26
C GLY A 60 0.05 17.57 1.45
N VAL A 61 -0.75 18.54 1.88
CA VAL A 61 -2.02 18.99 1.28
C VAL A 61 -1.76 19.99 0.13
N PHE A 62 -2.33 19.69 -1.04
CA PHE A 62 -2.12 20.48 -2.28
C PHE A 62 -3.20 21.55 -2.50
N GLY A 63 -4.37 21.41 -1.88
CA GLY A 63 -5.56 22.19 -2.19
C GLY A 63 -6.83 21.33 -2.17
N PRO A 64 -7.98 21.93 -2.54
CA PRO A 64 -9.28 21.28 -2.41
C PRO A 64 -9.35 20.02 -3.28
N ARG A 65 -9.73 18.92 -2.66
CA ARG A 65 -9.98 17.62 -3.27
C ARG A 65 -11.46 17.41 -3.55
N ALA A 66 -11.77 16.64 -4.59
CA ALA A 66 -13.14 16.26 -4.94
C ALA A 66 -13.92 15.70 -3.73
N PHE A 67 -13.24 14.98 -2.85
CA PHE A 67 -13.83 14.39 -1.65
C PHE A 67 -14.37 15.39 -0.63
N PHE A 68 -13.89 16.65 -0.59
CA PHE A 68 -14.49 17.67 0.29
C PHE A 68 -15.93 18.02 -0.10
N ARG A 69 -16.35 17.69 -1.33
CA ARG A 69 -17.73 17.91 -1.78
C ARG A 69 -18.72 16.95 -1.12
N PHE A 70 -18.25 15.80 -0.64
CA PHE A 70 -19.11 14.84 0.05
C PHE A 70 -19.24 15.25 1.52
N LYS A 71 -20.40 15.80 1.89
CA LYS A 71 -20.67 16.33 3.25
C LYS A 71 -20.33 15.33 4.35
N HIS A 72 -20.69 14.06 4.16
CA HIS A 72 -20.55 12.99 5.14
C HIS A 72 -19.26 12.17 5.01
N PHE A 73 -18.38 12.48 4.04
CA PHE A 73 -17.12 11.76 3.89
C PHE A 73 -16.06 12.36 4.83
N ASN A 74 -15.57 11.54 5.75
CA ASN A 74 -14.40 11.89 6.55
C ASN A 74 -13.14 11.57 5.75
N ILE A 75 -12.41 12.59 5.31
CA ILE A 75 -11.21 12.41 4.48
C ILE A 75 -10.01 11.82 5.23
N VAL A 76 -9.98 11.92 6.56
CA VAL A 76 -8.94 11.32 7.40
C VAL A 76 -9.16 9.82 7.48
N HIS A 77 -10.37 9.40 7.83
CA HIS A 77 -10.67 7.99 8.07
C HIS A 77 -11.09 7.25 6.80
N GLY A 78 -11.90 7.87 5.93
CA GLY A 78 -12.41 7.27 4.69
C GLY A 78 -11.36 6.99 3.62
N CYS A 79 -10.09 7.23 3.92
CA CYS A 79 -8.95 6.98 3.05
C CYS A 79 -7.97 6.02 3.75
N VAL A 80 -8.09 4.73 3.45
CA VAL A 80 -7.29 3.66 4.06
C VAL A 80 -6.01 3.38 3.28
N ILE A 81 -4.97 2.91 3.98
CA ILE A 81 -3.81 2.31 3.32
C ILE A 81 -4.24 0.95 2.80
N GLU A 82 -4.44 0.86 1.49
CA GLU A 82 -4.83 -0.39 0.86
C GLU A 82 -3.64 -1.30 0.60
N SER A 83 -3.91 -2.61 0.67
CA SER A 83 -2.86 -3.63 0.68
C SER A 83 -2.09 -3.73 -0.63
N MET A 84 -2.71 -3.43 -1.77
CA MET A 84 -2.03 -3.57 -3.06
C MET A 84 -0.92 -2.54 -3.26
N HIS A 85 -1.19 -1.24 -3.17
CA HIS A 85 -0.18 -0.20 -3.39
C HIS A 85 0.57 0.23 -2.12
N GLY A 86 -0.02 0.08 -0.93
CA GLY A 86 0.68 0.35 0.32
C GLY A 86 1.69 -0.74 0.66
N VAL A 87 1.20 -1.99 0.72
CA VAL A 87 1.97 -3.13 1.22
C VAL A 87 2.77 -3.80 0.08
N TYR A 88 2.10 -4.32 -0.94
CA TYR A 88 2.75 -5.17 -1.96
C TYR A 88 3.54 -4.36 -3.00
N LEU A 89 2.89 -3.46 -3.73
CA LEU A 89 3.53 -2.61 -4.74
C LEU A 89 4.24 -1.40 -4.12
N GLY A 90 4.01 -1.13 -2.83
CA GLY A 90 4.65 -0.08 -2.05
C GLY A 90 5.91 -0.58 -1.37
N VAL A 91 5.79 -1.02 -0.11
CA VAL A 91 6.94 -1.40 0.73
C VAL A 91 7.67 -2.63 0.23
N LEU A 92 6.95 -3.72 -0.08
CA LEU A 92 7.57 -4.97 -0.51
C LEU A 92 8.34 -4.79 -1.83
N ARG A 93 7.71 -4.18 -2.83
CA ARG A 93 8.37 -3.84 -4.10
C ARG A 93 9.59 -2.95 -3.89
N ARG A 94 9.55 -2.02 -2.92
CA ARG A 94 10.69 -1.15 -2.62
C ARG A 94 11.86 -1.92 -2.02
N MET A 95 11.61 -2.81 -1.06
CA MET A 95 12.64 -3.69 -0.49
C MET A 95 13.28 -4.55 -1.59
N TYR A 96 12.48 -5.11 -2.50
CA TYR A 96 13.00 -5.89 -3.63
C TYR A 96 13.86 -5.05 -4.57
N LYS A 97 13.47 -3.80 -4.86
CA LYS A 97 14.30 -2.88 -5.65
C LYS A 97 15.63 -2.60 -4.95
N LEU A 98 15.64 -2.41 -3.64
CA LEU A 98 16.88 -2.18 -2.87
C LEU A 98 17.82 -3.37 -2.92
N TRP A 99 17.29 -4.58 -2.77
CA TRP A 99 18.09 -5.81 -2.75
C TRP A 99 18.57 -6.21 -4.14
N PHE A 100 17.70 -6.18 -5.14
CA PHE A 100 17.99 -6.80 -6.44
C PHE A 100 18.40 -5.81 -7.53
N ASN A 101 17.96 -4.55 -7.43
CA ASN A 101 18.21 -3.51 -8.45
C ASN A 101 18.96 -2.29 -7.88
N GLY A 102 19.41 -2.38 -6.64
CA GLY A 102 20.12 -1.31 -5.95
C GLY A 102 21.57 -1.17 -6.38
N SER A 103 22.28 -0.21 -5.77
CA SER A 103 23.73 -0.10 -5.94
C SER A 103 24.44 -1.32 -5.36
N THR A 104 25.39 -1.87 -6.13
CA THR A 104 26.26 -2.99 -5.73
C THR A 104 27.12 -2.68 -4.51
N ASN A 105 27.35 -1.40 -4.22
CA ASN A 105 28.14 -0.97 -3.06
C ASN A 105 27.37 -1.04 -1.74
N ASN A 106 26.07 -1.33 -1.78
CA ASN A 106 25.26 -1.45 -0.58
C ASN A 106 25.37 -2.83 0.04
N ASN A 107 25.51 -2.89 1.37
CA ASN A 107 25.65 -4.14 2.13
C ASN A 107 24.40 -5.04 2.11
N TRP A 108 23.30 -4.56 1.54
CA TRP A 108 22.04 -5.29 1.34
C TRP A 108 21.80 -5.73 -0.10
N TYR A 109 22.72 -5.44 -1.02
CA TYR A 109 22.60 -5.82 -2.42
C TYR A 109 22.80 -7.34 -2.60
N THR A 110 21.85 -7.97 -3.26
CA THR A 110 21.82 -9.40 -3.59
C THR A 110 21.34 -9.64 -5.02
N GLY A 111 21.40 -8.63 -5.89
CA GLY A 111 20.95 -8.71 -7.28
C GLY A 111 21.68 -9.75 -8.11
N ALA A 112 22.91 -10.14 -7.73
CA ALA A 112 23.66 -11.21 -8.40
C ALA A 112 22.89 -12.55 -8.43
N TYR A 113 22.06 -12.81 -7.42
CA TYR A 113 21.30 -14.07 -7.29
C TYR A 113 19.89 -13.99 -7.89
N ILE A 114 19.53 -12.92 -8.59
CA ILE A 114 18.15 -12.71 -9.07
C ILE A 114 17.69 -13.84 -10.01
N ASN A 115 18.59 -14.35 -10.85
CA ASN A 115 18.29 -15.44 -11.79
C ASN A 115 18.03 -16.76 -11.07
N ASP A 116 18.84 -17.07 -10.05
CA ASP A 116 18.70 -18.26 -9.22
C ASP A 116 17.39 -18.23 -8.43
N ILE A 117 17.12 -17.10 -7.78
CA ILE A 117 15.88 -16.86 -7.04
C ILE A 117 14.68 -17.01 -7.98
N SER A 118 14.72 -16.40 -9.17
CA SER A 118 13.64 -16.48 -10.16
C SER A 118 13.42 -17.91 -10.66
N SER A 119 14.49 -18.67 -10.87
CA SER A 119 14.44 -20.08 -11.24
C SER A 119 13.80 -20.94 -10.15
N LEU A 120 14.20 -20.76 -8.89
CA LEU A 120 13.63 -21.45 -7.74
C LEU A 120 12.16 -21.09 -7.52
N CYS A 121 11.79 -19.82 -7.72
CA CYS A 121 10.39 -19.40 -7.68
C CYS A 121 9.60 -20.14 -8.76
N ARG A 122 9.99 -20.09 -10.03
CA ARG A 122 9.24 -20.79 -11.10
C ARG A 122 9.05 -22.29 -10.86
N LYS A 123 10.00 -22.96 -10.20
CA LYS A 123 9.95 -24.40 -9.92
C LYS A 123 9.11 -24.77 -8.71
N ASN A 124 9.20 -23.98 -7.64
CA ASN A 124 8.62 -24.33 -6.34
C ASN A 124 7.38 -23.50 -5.98
N VAL A 125 7.02 -22.54 -6.84
CA VAL A 125 5.92 -21.61 -6.64
C VAL A 125 5.00 -21.70 -7.84
N PHE A 126 3.83 -22.30 -7.64
CA PHE A 126 2.72 -22.09 -8.55
C PHE A 126 2.28 -20.62 -8.42
N CYS A 127 2.75 -19.78 -9.34
CA CYS A 127 2.21 -18.45 -9.54
C CYS A 127 1.28 -18.54 -10.75
N PRO A 128 -0.05 -18.75 -10.56
CA PRO A 128 -0.96 -18.73 -11.69
C PRO A 128 -0.86 -17.36 -12.34
N SER A 129 -0.48 -17.38 -13.62
CA SER A 129 -0.32 -16.22 -14.49
C SER A 129 -1.58 -15.34 -14.43
N GLY A 130 -1.45 -14.11 -13.93
CA GLY A 130 -2.48 -13.09 -14.12
C GLY A 130 -2.60 -12.02 -13.04
N ILE A 131 -2.27 -12.30 -11.77
CA ILE A 131 -2.36 -11.29 -10.70
C ILE A 131 -1.17 -11.49 -9.77
N GLY A 132 -0.35 -10.46 -9.62
CA GLY A 132 0.89 -10.43 -8.83
C GLY A 132 0.68 -10.65 -7.33
N ARG A 133 0.23 -11.84 -6.93
CA ARG A 133 0.29 -12.33 -5.57
C ARG A 133 1.69 -12.84 -5.31
N THR A 134 2.58 -11.88 -5.12
CA THR A 134 3.83 -12.11 -4.38
C THR A 134 3.40 -12.41 -2.95
N VAL A 135 2.98 -13.64 -2.68
CA VAL A 135 3.07 -14.16 -1.31
C VAL A 135 4.53 -13.93 -0.92
N PRO A 136 4.82 -13.27 0.21
CA PRO A 136 6.19 -13.06 0.64
C PRO A 136 6.87 -14.42 0.76
N TYR A 137 7.65 -14.82 -0.26
CA TYR A 137 8.26 -16.15 -0.34
C TYR A 137 9.39 -16.23 0.69
N PHE A 138 8.96 -16.65 1.87
CA PHE A 138 9.66 -16.62 3.14
C PHE A 138 10.95 -17.46 3.15
N PRO A 139 10.99 -18.70 2.64
CA PRO A 139 12.18 -19.55 2.85
C PRO A 139 13.32 -19.28 1.88
N ILE A 140 12.99 -19.00 0.60
CA ILE A 140 14.00 -18.91 -0.47
C ILE A 140 14.96 -17.76 -0.19
N LEU A 141 14.45 -16.61 0.25
CA LEU A 141 15.27 -15.42 0.51
C LEU A 141 16.26 -15.59 1.68
N LYS A 142 16.06 -16.57 2.56
CA LYS A 142 16.96 -16.83 3.70
C LYS A 142 18.39 -17.11 3.27
N CYS A 143 18.55 -17.82 2.15
CA CYS A 143 19.85 -18.24 1.64
C CYS A 143 20.59 -17.14 0.88
N TYR A 144 19.88 -16.08 0.47
CA TYR A 144 20.43 -15.04 -0.40
C TYR A 144 20.56 -13.69 0.29
N LEU A 145 19.64 -13.34 1.20
CA LEU A 145 19.67 -12.06 1.89
C LEU A 145 20.67 -12.05 3.05
N PRO A 146 21.37 -10.92 3.29
CA PRO A 146 22.16 -10.75 4.49
C PRO A 146 21.31 -10.99 5.75
N PRO A 147 21.84 -11.64 6.80
CA PRO A 147 21.04 -12.04 7.96
C PRO A 147 20.25 -10.90 8.62
N LYS A 148 20.80 -9.67 8.63
CA LYS A 148 20.13 -8.48 9.15
C LYS A 148 18.91 -8.08 8.31
N CYS A 149 19.05 -8.12 6.97
CA CYS A 149 17.96 -7.79 6.04
C CYS A 149 16.86 -8.87 6.09
N TYR A 150 17.25 -10.14 6.16
CA TYR A 150 16.29 -11.24 6.30
C TYR A 150 15.47 -11.12 7.60
N ARG A 151 16.13 -10.96 8.76
CA ARG A 151 15.43 -10.77 10.05
C ARG A 151 14.51 -9.54 10.05
N HIS A 152 14.93 -8.45 9.41
CA HIS A 152 14.09 -7.26 9.24
C HIS A 152 12.86 -7.54 8.38
N TYR A 153 13.05 -8.25 7.26
CA TYR A 153 11.95 -8.68 6.41
C TYR A 153 10.95 -9.59 7.15
N LEU A 154 11.44 -10.47 8.04
CA LEU A 154 10.56 -11.32 8.86
C LEU A 154 9.60 -10.52 9.74
N LEU A 155 10.00 -9.34 10.24
CA LEU A 155 9.09 -8.47 11.01
C LEU A 155 7.89 -8.04 10.15
N PHE A 156 8.18 -7.62 8.91
CA PHE A 156 7.15 -7.22 7.95
C PHE A 156 6.25 -8.39 7.57
N VAL A 157 6.83 -9.54 7.23
CA VAL A 157 6.05 -10.72 6.84
C VAL A 157 5.16 -11.18 7.98
N HIS A 158 5.67 -11.18 9.22
CA HIS A 158 4.87 -11.57 10.38
C HIS A 158 3.71 -10.60 10.61
N ALA A 159 3.95 -9.28 10.53
CA ALA A 159 2.90 -8.28 10.64
C ALA A 159 1.81 -8.48 9.58
N ILE A 160 2.17 -8.68 8.31
CA ILE A 160 1.21 -8.91 7.23
C ILE A 160 0.45 -10.23 7.41
N TYR A 161 1.09 -11.28 7.93
CA TYR A 161 0.42 -12.54 8.25
C TYR A 161 -0.68 -12.34 9.29
N LEU A 162 -0.39 -11.66 10.40
CA LEU A 162 -1.37 -11.38 11.46
C LEU A 162 -2.55 -10.54 10.92
N LEU A 163 -2.26 -9.56 10.07
CA LEU A 163 -3.24 -8.68 9.44
C LEU A 163 -4.16 -9.36 8.42
N CYS A 164 -3.78 -10.54 7.94
CA CYS A 164 -4.53 -11.34 6.97
C CYS A 164 -5.21 -12.56 7.62
N LYS A 165 -5.17 -12.71 8.95
CA LYS A 165 -5.92 -13.77 9.64
C LYS A 165 -7.42 -13.60 9.41
N HIS A 166 -8.13 -14.71 9.29
CA HIS A 166 -9.60 -14.72 9.19
C HIS A 166 -10.26 -14.12 10.45
N LYS A 167 -9.64 -14.33 11.63
CA LYS A 167 -10.06 -13.73 12.89
C LYS A 167 -8.85 -13.03 13.51
N ILE A 168 -8.94 -11.72 13.65
CA ILE A 168 -7.89 -10.86 14.21
C ILE A 168 -8.30 -10.51 15.64
N THR A 169 -7.53 -10.99 16.61
CA THR A 169 -7.73 -10.70 18.04
C THR A 169 -7.12 -9.35 18.42
N ASP A 170 -7.44 -8.82 19.60
CA ASP A 170 -6.81 -7.58 20.06
C ASP A 170 -5.31 -7.76 20.33
N ASN A 171 -4.90 -8.94 20.81
CA ASN A 171 -3.50 -9.30 20.95
C ASN A 171 -2.76 -9.29 19.59
N ASP A 172 -3.38 -9.80 18.53
CA ASP A 172 -2.80 -9.71 17.17
C ASP A 172 -2.61 -8.25 16.75
N LYS A 173 -3.55 -7.36 17.08
CA LYS A 173 -3.46 -5.94 16.70
C LYS A 173 -2.32 -5.22 17.42
N ASP A 174 -2.12 -5.50 18.71
CA ASP A 174 -1.06 -4.90 19.50
C ASP A 174 0.33 -5.47 19.12
N GLU A 175 0.38 -6.75 18.79
CA GLU A 175 1.58 -7.37 18.23
C GLU A 175 1.94 -6.76 16.86
N VAL A 176 0.96 -6.57 15.98
CA VAL A 176 1.18 -5.91 14.68
C VAL A 176 1.70 -4.49 14.85
N GLN A 177 1.13 -3.70 15.76
CA GLN A 177 1.61 -2.34 16.05
C GLN A 177 3.10 -2.38 16.43
N THR A 178 3.48 -3.29 17.33
CA THR A 178 4.86 -3.47 17.79
C THR A 178 5.79 -3.88 16.63
N LEU A 179 5.36 -4.85 15.81
CA LEU A 179 6.13 -5.33 14.66
C LEU A 179 6.36 -4.22 13.62
N LEU A 180 5.34 -3.43 13.32
CA LEU A 180 5.41 -2.36 12.31
C LEU A 180 6.25 -1.16 12.79
N ILE A 181 6.11 -0.74 14.04
CA ILE A 181 7.01 0.27 14.63
C ILE A 181 8.47 -0.21 14.55
N LEU A 182 8.73 -1.44 14.97
CA LEU A 182 10.08 -2.00 14.94
C LEU A 182 10.61 -2.14 13.51
N PHE A 183 9.74 -2.52 12.57
CA PHE A 183 10.07 -2.61 11.15
C PHE A 183 10.50 -1.26 10.60
N VAL A 184 9.72 -0.19 10.80
CA VAL A 184 10.02 1.15 10.26
C VAL A 184 11.28 1.72 10.91
N LYS A 185 11.42 1.60 12.23
CA LYS A 185 12.63 2.00 12.97
C LYS A 185 13.89 1.32 12.45
N LYS A 186 13.83 0.00 12.18
CA LYS A 186 14.97 -0.75 11.62
C LYS A 186 15.17 -0.46 10.13
N TYR A 187 14.12 -0.12 9.39
CA TYR A 187 14.19 0.21 7.97
C TYR A 187 15.13 1.38 7.75
N GLU A 188 14.96 2.47 8.50
CA GLU A 188 15.82 3.65 8.40
C GLU A 188 17.30 3.31 8.65
N LYS A 189 17.56 2.54 9.71
CA LYS A 189 18.92 2.14 10.10
C LYS A 189 19.57 1.22 9.07
N LEU A 190 18.79 0.38 8.39
CA LEU A 190 19.30 -0.58 7.41
C LEU A 190 19.50 0.05 6.04
N TYR A 191 18.54 0.85 5.56
CA TYR A 191 18.50 1.32 4.17
C TYR A 191 18.78 2.81 4.02
N SER A 192 19.05 3.52 5.12
CA SER A 192 19.24 4.97 5.24
C SER A 192 17.96 5.79 5.26
N VAL A 193 18.06 7.00 5.84
CA VAL A 193 16.99 8.02 5.88
C VAL A 193 16.45 8.40 4.50
N LYS A 194 17.25 8.23 3.43
CA LYS A 194 16.84 8.55 2.05
C LYS A 194 15.76 7.61 1.53
N GLU A 195 15.70 6.41 2.11
CA GLU A 195 14.73 5.37 1.75
C GLU A 195 13.44 5.44 2.57
N MET A 196 13.36 6.34 3.55
CA MET A 196 12.18 6.59 4.38
C MET A 196 11.12 7.40 3.62
N VAL A 197 10.59 6.83 2.55
CA VAL A 197 9.50 7.42 1.77
C VAL A 197 8.15 7.21 2.43
N SER A 198 7.12 7.93 1.99
CA SER A 198 5.78 7.88 2.60
C SER A 198 5.26 6.45 2.74
N VAL A 199 5.38 5.59 1.73
CA VAL A 199 4.85 4.21 1.82
C VAL A 199 5.50 3.38 2.94
N VAL A 200 6.75 3.66 3.33
CA VAL A 200 7.41 2.99 4.46
C VAL A 200 6.84 3.50 5.77
N HIS A 201 6.72 4.82 5.87
CA HIS A 201 6.12 5.52 7.00
C HIS A 201 4.67 5.07 7.25
N ASP A 202 3.89 4.89 6.20
CA ASP A 202 2.50 4.46 6.23
C ASP A 202 2.26 3.16 7.00
N MET A 203 3.28 2.29 7.06
CA MET A 203 3.19 1.04 7.79
C MET A 203 2.88 1.25 9.28
N LEU A 204 3.27 2.38 9.86
CA LEU A 204 2.94 2.74 11.24
C LEU A 204 1.42 2.79 11.49
N HIS A 205 0.64 3.10 10.46
CA HIS A 205 -0.81 3.27 10.55
C HIS A 205 -1.63 2.04 10.15
N LEU A 206 -0.98 0.97 9.70
CA LEU A 206 -1.69 -0.17 9.13
C LEU A 206 -2.48 -0.92 10.21
N ALA A 207 -1.94 -1.02 11.42
CA ALA A 207 -2.63 -1.61 12.58
C ALA A 207 -3.89 -0.82 12.97
N MET A 208 -3.81 0.52 12.94
CA MET A 208 -4.97 1.40 13.16
C MET A 208 -6.06 1.15 12.11
N HIS A 209 -5.71 1.04 10.83
CA HIS A 209 -6.71 0.74 9.80
C HIS A 209 -7.37 -0.62 10.00
N VAL A 210 -6.64 -1.62 10.47
CA VAL A 210 -7.22 -2.93 10.80
C VAL A 210 -8.11 -2.89 12.03
N LYS A 211 -7.80 -2.05 13.01
CA LYS A 211 -8.71 -1.72 14.13
C LYS A 211 -10.03 -1.12 13.62
N MET A 212 -10.00 -0.29 12.58
CA MET A 212 -11.17 0.43 12.07
C MET A 212 -11.99 -0.32 11.01
N TYR A 213 -11.32 -1.05 10.12
CA TYR A 213 -11.91 -1.55 8.87
C TYR A 213 -11.93 -3.08 8.77
N ASN A 214 -11.40 -3.81 9.77
CA ASN A 214 -11.26 -5.28 9.83
C ASN A 214 -10.02 -5.82 9.07
N ALA A 215 -10.04 -7.04 8.54
CA ALA A 215 -8.86 -7.68 7.94
C ALA A 215 -8.35 -6.96 6.67
N LEU A 216 -7.01 -6.92 6.52
CA LEU A 216 -6.30 -6.15 5.49
C LEU A 216 -6.69 -6.51 4.04
N HIS A 217 -7.12 -7.75 3.81
CA HIS A 217 -7.60 -8.20 2.50
C HIS A 217 -8.96 -7.62 2.11
N GLY A 218 -9.74 -7.12 3.07
CA GLY A 218 -11.11 -6.64 2.86
C GLY A 218 -11.22 -5.36 2.02
N TRP A 219 -10.13 -4.59 1.90
CA TRP A 219 -10.08 -3.35 1.10
C TRP A 219 -8.92 -3.36 0.10
N SER A 220 -8.62 -4.52 -0.46
CA SER A 220 -7.57 -4.67 -1.47
C SER A 220 -7.91 -3.96 -2.78
N GLY A 221 -6.95 -3.20 -3.33
CA GLY A 221 -7.07 -2.57 -4.65
C GLY A 221 -6.98 -3.54 -5.84
N PHE A 222 -6.65 -4.83 -5.62
CA PHE A 222 -6.48 -5.79 -6.71
C PHE A 222 -7.75 -5.96 -7.57
N GLY A 223 -8.92 -6.13 -6.94
CA GLY A 223 -10.17 -6.31 -7.68
C GLY A 223 -10.52 -5.08 -8.52
N PHE A 224 -10.25 -3.88 -7.99
CA PHE A 224 -10.47 -2.63 -8.70
C PHE A 224 -9.55 -2.46 -9.91
N GLU A 225 -8.25 -2.75 -9.78
CA GLU A 225 -7.34 -2.66 -10.92
C GLU A 225 -7.61 -3.74 -11.97
N SER A 226 -8.00 -4.95 -11.57
CA SER A 226 -8.42 -5.99 -12.52
C SER A 226 -9.64 -5.54 -13.33
N LEU A 227 -10.66 -4.95 -12.68
CA LEU A 227 -11.82 -4.40 -13.37
C LEU A 227 -11.44 -3.23 -14.29
N ASN A 228 -10.57 -2.33 -13.83
CA ASN A 228 -10.09 -1.23 -14.67
C ASN A 228 -9.37 -1.75 -15.92
N GLY A 229 -8.57 -2.81 -15.79
CA GLY A 229 -7.92 -3.46 -16.94
C GLY A 229 -8.95 -3.92 -17.97
N LEU A 230 -9.98 -4.65 -17.53
CA LEU A 230 -11.07 -5.10 -18.40
C LEU A 230 -11.82 -3.92 -19.06
N LEU A 231 -12.06 -2.85 -18.32
CA LEU A 231 -12.73 -1.66 -18.85
C LEU A 231 -11.86 -0.94 -19.90
N VAL A 232 -10.55 -0.86 -19.70
CA VAL A 232 -9.62 -0.28 -20.68
C VAL A 232 -9.54 -1.16 -21.93
N ASP A 233 -9.41 -2.47 -21.75
CA ASP A 233 -9.36 -3.45 -22.85
C ASP A 233 -10.66 -3.47 -23.67
N SER A 234 -11.79 -3.07 -23.07
CA SER A 234 -13.07 -2.96 -23.77
C SER A 234 -13.14 -1.81 -24.79
N VAL A 235 -12.16 -0.89 -24.79
CA VAL A 235 -12.10 0.23 -25.72
C VAL A 235 -11.34 -0.16 -27.00
N HIS A 236 -12.07 -0.41 -28.08
CA HIS A 236 -11.50 -0.94 -29.33
C HIS A 236 -11.39 0.12 -30.45
N GLY A 237 -11.62 1.40 -30.14
CA GLY A 237 -11.49 2.49 -31.12
C GLY A 237 -11.69 3.90 -30.54
N MET A 238 -11.33 4.92 -31.33
CA MET A 238 -11.34 6.33 -30.90
C MET A 238 -12.74 6.98 -30.83
N LYS A 239 -13.78 6.34 -31.37
CA LYS A 239 -15.14 6.90 -31.33
C LYS A 239 -15.79 6.64 -29.97
N LEU A 240 -16.13 7.71 -29.25
CA LEU A 240 -16.88 7.69 -27.99
C LEU A 240 -16.34 6.68 -26.96
N PRO A 241 -15.05 6.76 -26.58
CA PRO A 241 -14.43 5.83 -25.63
C PRO A 241 -15.17 5.77 -24.29
N SER A 242 -15.74 6.90 -23.83
CA SER A 242 -16.57 6.95 -22.63
C SER A 242 -17.80 6.04 -22.71
N ASN A 243 -18.48 5.98 -23.86
CA ASN A 243 -19.66 5.13 -24.03
C ASN A 243 -19.28 3.64 -24.08
N GLN A 244 -18.12 3.32 -24.66
CA GLN A 244 -17.60 1.95 -24.66
C GLN A 244 -17.34 1.46 -23.24
N ILE A 245 -16.69 2.30 -22.40
CA ILE A 245 -16.45 2.01 -20.99
C ILE A 245 -17.76 1.85 -20.22
N ILE A 246 -18.74 2.74 -20.42
CA ILE A 246 -20.05 2.67 -19.74
C ILE A 246 -20.75 1.37 -20.11
N ASN A 247 -20.79 1.00 -21.39
CA ASN A 247 -21.44 -0.22 -21.84
C ASN A 247 -20.75 -1.48 -21.30
N ALA A 248 -19.42 -1.51 -21.27
CA ALA A 248 -18.65 -2.60 -20.68
C ALA A 248 -18.93 -2.75 -19.18
N PHE A 249 -19.01 -1.62 -18.45
CA PHE A 249 -19.34 -1.62 -17.03
C PHE A 249 -20.78 -2.11 -16.78
N ILE A 250 -21.76 -1.66 -17.57
CA ILE A 250 -23.15 -2.13 -17.48
C ILE A 250 -23.24 -3.64 -17.74
N ASN A 251 -22.54 -4.15 -18.75
CA ASN A 251 -22.53 -5.59 -19.05
C ASN A 251 -21.88 -6.40 -17.93
N TYR A 252 -20.78 -5.89 -17.35
CA TYR A 252 -20.16 -6.49 -16.17
C TYR A 252 -21.16 -6.58 -15.00
N LEU A 253 -21.90 -5.51 -14.70
CA LEU A 253 -22.92 -5.50 -13.65
C LEU A 253 -24.04 -6.51 -13.92
N LYS A 254 -24.49 -6.64 -15.18
CA LYS A 254 -25.49 -7.64 -15.57
C LYS A 254 -25.00 -9.06 -15.33
N CYS A 255 -23.77 -9.38 -15.74
CA CYS A 255 -23.18 -10.70 -15.50
C CYS A 255 -23.02 -11.01 -14.01
N MET A 256 -22.58 -10.02 -13.21
CA MET A 256 -22.46 -10.16 -11.76
C MET A 256 -23.83 -10.40 -11.11
N TRP A 257 -24.87 -9.71 -11.57
CA TRP A 257 -26.24 -9.90 -11.07
C TRP A 257 -26.73 -11.33 -11.32
N LEU A 258 -26.60 -11.82 -12.56
CA LEU A 258 -27.00 -13.19 -12.93
C LEU A 258 -26.25 -14.26 -12.11
N TYR A 259 -24.95 -14.06 -11.88
CA TYR A 259 -24.14 -14.98 -11.06
C TYR A 259 -24.58 -15.03 -9.59
N ILE A 260 -25.03 -13.90 -9.04
CA ILE A 260 -25.53 -13.83 -7.66
C ILE A 260 -26.89 -14.53 -7.56
N GLU A 261 -27.81 -14.28 -8.49
CA GLU A 261 -29.12 -14.93 -8.53
C GLU A 261 -29.01 -16.47 -8.64
N GLU A 262 -28.12 -16.98 -9.50
CA GLU A 262 -27.86 -18.41 -9.64
C GLU A 262 -27.32 -19.05 -8.35
N LYS A 263 -26.55 -18.29 -7.56
CA LYS A 263 -26.06 -18.74 -6.25
C LYS A 263 -27.14 -18.79 -5.18
N ASP A 264 -28.04 -17.82 -5.16
CA ASP A 264 -29.17 -17.82 -4.22
C ASP A 264 -30.11 -19.01 -4.50
N GLU A 265 -30.35 -19.36 -5.76
CA GLU A 265 -31.11 -20.58 -6.12
C GLU A 265 -30.39 -21.88 -5.73
N SER A 266 -29.06 -21.94 -5.84
CA SER A 266 -28.27 -23.12 -5.45
C SER A 266 -28.10 -23.33 -3.94
N SER A 267 -28.39 -22.30 -3.13
CA SER A 267 -28.32 -22.35 -1.66
C SER A 267 -29.61 -22.81 -0.99
N ILE A 268 -30.64 -23.11 -1.79
CA ILE A 268 -31.96 -23.59 -1.36
C ILE A 268 -32.09 -25.13 -1.48
N PHE A 269 -31.04 -25.83 -1.94
CA PHE A 269 -30.99 -27.30 -2.00
C PHE A 269 -30.01 -27.93 -1.01
#